data_AF-A0A7W6CZ74-F1
#
_entry.id   AF-A0A7W6CZ74-F1
#
_cell.length_a   1.000
_cell.length_b   1.000
_cell.length_c   1.000
_cell.angle_alpha   90.00
_cell.angle_beta   90.00
_cell.angle_gamma   90.00
#
_symmetry.space_group_name_H-M   'P 1'
#
loop_
_entity.id
_entity.type
_entity.pdbx_description
1 polymer ?
#
loop_
_entity_poly.entity_id
_entity_poly.type
_entity_poly.pdbx_seq_one_letter_code
_entity_poly.pdbx_strand_id
1 'polypeptide(L)'
;MSLSRARMVQGVLLALGYFLVAYVTLVYGRAHGVAAVVWPANAMALGALIFLKRAGGMPEFAALAASNALAHWAIGDGVGPSIAIGLANGMTIGATGWLLVRTGVTQEQPTRTRSVLALFFISVVGPFPGAVLGSIPLSFAFGQTVGIAPLAFSWWLIEAVNFLILLPPCLFWRSAEQRRVAAEFRRRFSNEPSARLRTLELAAASLTLAMAGALVPLTGELWLIELSGTALLWFALRFGMFYTAVTALIFSVCAVTSALLGYWPGAHDANAPQVLLPLQAMLGLTMLPALVVAAIVSQRERARRALHADARRLAYALEGANDGLWDWDLPSGQGFFSQRAARMFGYGPEEFRTASRWDLLIHEDDRGPAKAAFEAHARGETPFYEAEVRCRHKDGSWIWIHDRGKIVERAADGTAIRAVGTYTDISDRKRLESALEHLANHDALTELANRVVFERELDRAAGRMERHGGRVAVLLIDVDHFKSVNDTFGHAAGDALLVTVARRLRSTVRSADLAARLGGDEFAVVASGQSAAEFDILAERLCAALSEPLEGPGYVIKPSVSIGVAVANSPSAVGEEIVARADRALYAAKRDGRATWRYFAGAGKVA
;
A
#
# COMPACT_ATOMS: atom_id res chain seq x y z
N MET A 1 -10.09 -8.80 40.73
CA MET A 1 -11.47 -9.34 40.74
C MET A 1 -11.57 -10.42 39.67
N SER A 2 -12.01 -11.65 39.98
CA SER A 2 -12.13 -12.70 38.95
C SER A 2 -13.16 -12.30 37.88
N LEU A 3 -12.94 -12.71 36.62
CA LEU A 3 -13.85 -12.43 35.49
C LEU A 3 -15.30 -12.88 35.79
N SER A 4 -15.50 -13.91 36.61
CA SER A 4 -16.84 -14.36 37.03
C SER A 4 -17.53 -13.38 37.99
N ARG A 5 -16.81 -12.84 38.98
CA ARG A 5 -17.37 -11.83 39.92
C ARG A 5 -17.72 -10.54 39.19
N ALA A 6 -16.91 -10.10 38.23
CA ALA A 6 -17.20 -8.92 37.42
C ALA A 6 -18.48 -9.10 36.58
N ARG A 7 -18.67 -10.28 35.96
CA ARG A 7 -19.88 -10.60 35.20
C ARG A 7 -21.13 -10.68 36.08
N MET A 8 -20.99 -11.22 37.30
CA MET A 8 -22.09 -11.28 38.26
C MET A 8 -22.53 -9.88 38.69
N VAL A 9 -21.58 -9.02 39.09
CA VAL A 9 -21.86 -7.62 39.48
C VAL A 9 -22.52 -6.85 38.34
N GLN A 10 -22.02 -6.99 37.10
CA GLN A 10 -22.63 -6.36 35.93
C GLN A 10 -24.06 -6.85 35.66
N GLY A 11 -24.34 -8.13 35.91
CA GLY A 11 -25.68 -8.70 35.73
C GLY A 11 -26.67 -8.16 36.75
N VAL A 12 -26.25 -8.06 38.01
CA VAL A 12 -27.04 -7.46 39.09
C VAL A 12 -27.30 -5.98 38.81
N LEU A 13 -26.28 -5.22 38.41
CA LEU A 13 -26.45 -3.80 38.06
C LEU A 13 -27.40 -3.60 36.87
N LEU A 14 -27.35 -4.47 35.86
CA LEU A 14 -28.28 -4.43 34.74
C LEU A 14 -29.72 -4.69 35.19
N ALA A 15 -29.94 -5.72 36.03
CA ALA A 15 -31.25 -6.07 36.55
C ALA A 15 -31.83 -4.97 37.47
N LEU A 16 -31.00 -4.35 38.30
CA LEU A 16 -31.38 -3.21 39.16
C LEU A 16 -31.67 -1.96 38.33
N GLY A 17 -30.85 -1.66 37.34
CA GLY A 17 -31.07 -0.55 36.42
C GLY A 17 -32.37 -0.70 35.64
N TYR A 18 -32.65 -1.91 35.14
CA TYR A 18 -33.92 -2.21 34.48
C TYR A 18 -35.11 -2.03 35.42
N PHE A 19 -35.05 -2.59 36.63
CA PHE A 19 -36.09 -2.42 37.65
C PHE A 19 -36.36 -0.93 37.93
N LEU A 20 -35.31 -0.12 38.12
CA LEU A 20 -35.46 1.29 38.43
C LEU A 20 -36.14 2.05 37.28
N VAL A 21 -35.71 1.82 36.04
CA VAL A 21 -36.32 2.47 34.87
C VAL A 21 -37.78 2.05 34.72
N ALA A 22 -38.07 0.74 34.80
CA ALA A 22 -39.44 0.23 34.71
C ALA A 22 -40.33 0.79 35.84
N TYR A 23 -39.86 0.79 37.09
CA TYR A 23 -40.59 1.31 38.24
C TYR A 23 -40.91 2.80 38.09
N VAL A 24 -39.92 3.62 37.74
CA VAL A 24 -40.12 5.07 37.54
C VAL A 24 -41.10 5.34 36.41
N THR A 25 -40.96 4.64 35.27
CA THR A 25 -41.88 4.76 34.14
C THR A 25 -43.32 4.41 34.53
N LEU A 26 -43.52 3.35 35.30
CA LEU A 26 -44.84 2.91 35.75
C LEU A 26 -45.48 3.87 36.75
N VAL A 27 -44.72 4.32 37.76
CA VAL A 27 -45.20 5.30 38.76
C VAL A 27 -45.61 6.59 38.07
N TYR A 28 -44.77 7.09 37.17
CA TYR A 28 -45.05 8.29 36.41
C TYR A 28 -46.28 8.13 35.52
N GLY A 29 -46.39 7.02 34.78
CA GLY A 29 -47.53 6.74 33.91
C GLY A 29 -48.85 6.68 34.65
N ARG A 30 -48.89 6.05 35.84
CA ARG A 30 -50.09 6.02 36.68
C ARG A 30 -50.48 7.39 37.22
N ALA A 31 -49.50 8.17 37.70
CA ALA A 31 -49.76 9.49 38.30
C ALA A 31 -50.40 10.48 37.32
N HIS A 32 -50.16 10.31 36.01
CA HIS A 32 -50.63 11.23 34.97
C HIS A 32 -51.76 10.66 34.11
N GLY A 33 -52.29 9.47 34.43
CA GLY A 33 -53.33 8.81 33.61
C GLY A 33 -52.86 8.41 32.20
N VAL A 34 -51.55 8.43 31.98
CA VAL A 34 -50.90 8.06 30.72
C VAL A 34 -50.45 6.60 30.87
N ALA A 35 -51.35 5.66 30.58
CA ALA A 35 -51.01 4.22 30.60
C ALA A 35 -49.71 4.00 29.82
N ALA A 36 -48.64 3.54 30.49
CA ALA A 36 -47.22 3.63 30.08
C ALA A 36 -46.92 3.76 28.57
N VAL A 37 -47.19 4.94 28.01
CA VAL A 37 -47.10 5.13 26.56
C VAL A 37 -45.63 5.21 26.12
N VAL A 38 -44.73 5.49 27.05
CA VAL A 38 -43.28 5.51 26.81
C VAL A 38 -42.69 4.37 27.62
N TRP A 39 -42.09 3.38 26.96
CA TRP A 39 -41.45 2.24 27.61
C TRP A 39 -39.98 2.10 27.21
N PRO A 40 -39.07 2.90 27.78
CA PRO A 40 -37.66 2.89 27.38
C PRO A 40 -36.90 1.68 27.94
N ALA A 41 -37.45 1.02 28.97
CA ALA A 41 -36.76 0.00 29.76
C ALA A 41 -36.19 -1.13 28.89
N ASN A 42 -36.98 -1.68 27.95
CA ASN A 42 -36.58 -2.80 27.10
C ASN A 42 -35.43 -2.44 26.16
N ALA A 43 -35.54 -1.32 25.45
CA ALA A 43 -34.51 -0.86 24.52
C ALA A 43 -33.22 -0.46 25.25
N MET A 44 -33.32 0.17 26.43
CA MET A 44 -32.16 0.48 27.28
C MET A 44 -31.49 -0.80 27.80
N ALA A 45 -32.25 -1.81 28.23
CA ALA A 45 -31.70 -3.09 28.66
C ALA A 45 -30.90 -3.76 27.55
N LEU A 46 -31.47 -3.81 26.34
CA LEU A 46 -30.83 -4.42 25.19
C LEU A 46 -29.59 -3.62 24.76
N GLY A 47 -29.67 -2.29 24.74
CA GLY A 47 -28.52 -1.41 24.51
C GLY A 47 -27.39 -1.62 25.51
N ALA A 48 -27.71 -1.81 26.79
CA ALA A 48 -26.75 -2.12 27.83
C ALA A 48 -26.12 -3.52 27.66
N LEU A 49 -26.89 -4.54 27.28
CA LEU A 49 -26.37 -5.87 26.96
C LEU A 49 -25.36 -5.83 25.81
N ILE A 50 -25.67 -5.08 24.76
CA ILE A 50 -24.78 -4.84 23.61
C ILE A 50 -23.50 -4.12 24.06
N PHE A 51 -23.62 -3.06 24.86
CA PHE A 51 -22.48 -2.30 25.36
C PHE A 51 -21.52 -3.16 26.21
N LEU A 52 -22.09 -4.03 27.05
CA LEU A 52 -21.38 -4.98 27.90
C LEU A 52 -20.83 -6.20 27.13
N LYS A 53 -21.09 -6.31 25.81
CA LYS A 53 -20.72 -7.46 24.96
C LYS A 53 -21.20 -8.80 25.53
N ARG A 54 -22.35 -8.83 26.18
CA ARG A 54 -22.95 -10.10 26.62
C ARG A 54 -23.77 -10.67 25.47
N ALA A 55 -23.48 -11.91 25.09
CA ALA A 55 -24.44 -12.70 24.33
C ALA A 55 -25.60 -12.91 25.31
N GLY A 56 -26.72 -12.19 25.14
CA GLY A 56 -27.87 -12.29 26.03
C GLY A 56 -28.31 -13.75 26.15
N GLY A 57 -27.89 -14.41 27.22
CA GLY A 57 -28.25 -15.78 27.49
C GLY A 57 -29.62 -15.83 28.15
N MET A 58 -30.17 -17.05 28.24
CA MET A 58 -31.39 -17.29 29.02
C MET A 58 -31.34 -16.71 30.44
N PRO A 59 -30.21 -16.74 31.19
CA PRO A 59 -30.16 -16.18 32.55
C PRO A 59 -30.31 -14.65 32.59
N GLU A 60 -29.69 -13.92 31.66
CA GLU A 60 -29.82 -12.46 31.59
C GLU A 60 -31.25 -12.04 31.23
N PHE A 61 -31.91 -12.72 30.30
CA PHE A 61 -33.30 -12.43 29.95
C PHE A 61 -34.27 -12.80 31.07
N ALA A 62 -34.05 -13.92 31.75
CA ALA A 62 -34.83 -14.30 32.93
C ALA A 62 -34.69 -13.28 34.06
N ALA A 63 -33.49 -12.76 34.29
CA ALA A 63 -33.26 -11.70 35.28
C ALA A 63 -33.99 -10.40 34.92
N LEU A 64 -33.98 -9.99 33.65
CA LEU A 64 -34.72 -8.81 33.18
C LEU A 64 -36.25 -9.00 33.30
N ALA A 65 -36.76 -10.19 32.94
CA ALA A 65 -38.17 -10.54 33.11
C ALA A 65 -38.60 -10.49 34.58
N ALA A 66 -37.78 -11.04 35.48
CA ALA A 66 -38.02 -11.02 36.93
C ALA A 66 -37.97 -9.60 37.49
N SER A 67 -36.98 -8.79 37.08
CA SER A 67 -36.90 -7.36 37.45
C SER A 67 -38.15 -6.60 37.01
N ASN A 68 -38.66 -6.87 35.81
CA ASN A 68 -39.89 -6.24 35.34
C ASN A 68 -41.11 -6.62 36.18
N ALA A 69 -41.27 -7.93 36.43
CA ALA A 69 -42.37 -8.42 37.26
C ALA A 69 -42.33 -7.82 38.67
N LEU A 70 -41.13 -7.66 39.23
CA LEU A 70 -40.94 -7.01 40.53
C LEU A 70 -41.35 -5.53 40.49
N ALA A 71 -41.07 -4.81 39.40
CA ALA A 71 -41.47 -3.40 39.25
C ALA A 71 -43.00 -3.24 39.22
N HIS A 72 -43.71 -4.11 38.50
CA HIS A 72 -45.18 -4.14 38.49
C HIS A 72 -45.77 -4.50 39.86
N TRP A 73 -45.19 -5.50 40.53
CA TRP A 73 -45.64 -5.86 41.86
C TRP A 73 -45.40 -4.72 42.88
N ALA A 74 -44.28 -4.02 42.78
CA ALA A 74 -43.92 -2.92 43.67
C ALA A 74 -44.88 -1.72 43.59
N ILE A 75 -45.54 -1.51 42.46
CA ILE A 75 -46.58 -0.48 42.30
C ILE A 75 -47.99 -0.99 42.64
N GLY A 76 -48.11 -2.23 43.12
CA GLY A 76 -49.37 -2.82 43.58
C GLY A 76 -50.17 -3.58 42.52
N ASP A 77 -49.57 -3.96 41.38
CA ASP A 77 -50.22 -4.91 40.46
C ASP A 77 -50.34 -6.31 41.09
N GLY A 78 -51.36 -7.06 40.65
CA GLY A 78 -51.50 -8.46 41.04
C GLY A 78 -50.29 -9.30 40.62
N VAL A 79 -49.97 -10.33 41.40
CA VAL A 79 -48.80 -11.20 41.15
C VAL A 79 -48.89 -11.88 39.78
N GLY A 80 -50.06 -12.40 39.40
CA GLY A 80 -50.29 -13.05 38.10
C GLY A 80 -50.00 -12.14 36.90
N PRO A 81 -50.68 -10.97 36.78
CA PRO A 81 -50.39 -9.98 35.75
C PRO A 81 -48.93 -9.52 35.73
N SER A 82 -48.33 -9.28 36.90
CA SER A 82 -46.93 -8.84 37.02
C SER A 82 -45.96 -9.84 36.40
N ILE A 83 -46.12 -11.14 36.71
CA ILE A 83 -45.29 -12.21 36.12
C ILE A 83 -45.51 -12.27 34.60
N ALA A 84 -46.76 -12.22 34.16
CA ALA A 84 -47.08 -12.35 32.73
C ALA A 84 -46.51 -11.19 31.90
N ILE A 85 -46.60 -9.95 32.40
CA ILE A 85 -45.99 -8.77 31.77
C ILE A 85 -44.46 -8.86 31.78
N GLY A 86 -43.88 -9.38 32.87
CA GLY A 86 -42.43 -9.63 32.95
C GLY A 86 -41.93 -10.62 31.90
N LEU A 87 -42.63 -11.74 31.71
CA LEU A 87 -42.30 -12.72 30.67
C LEU A 87 -42.45 -12.14 29.26
N ALA A 88 -43.50 -11.36 29.02
CA ALA A 88 -43.73 -10.67 27.75
C ALA A 88 -42.59 -9.71 27.39
N ASN A 89 -42.15 -8.87 28.33
CA ASN A 89 -41.02 -7.97 28.15
C ASN A 89 -39.68 -8.73 27.98
N GLY A 90 -39.49 -9.82 28.73
CA GLY A 90 -38.36 -10.74 28.53
C GLY A 90 -38.31 -11.30 27.11
N MET A 91 -39.47 -11.71 26.56
CA MET A 91 -39.59 -12.18 25.18
C MET A 91 -39.29 -11.07 24.16
N THR A 92 -39.78 -9.85 24.37
CA THR A 92 -39.48 -8.68 23.53
C THR A 92 -37.97 -8.43 23.44
N ILE A 93 -37.28 -8.39 24.58
CA ILE A 93 -35.82 -8.17 24.63
C ILE A 93 -35.08 -9.35 23.99
N GLY A 94 -35.49 -10.58 24.31
CA GLY A 94 -34.87 -11.81 23.82
C GLY A 94 -34.99 -11.99 22.31
N ALA A 95 -36.19 -11.82 21.75
CA ALA A 95 -36.44 -11.94 20.31
C ALA A 95 -35.70 -10.86 19.51
N THR A 96 -35.76 -9.60 19.97
CA THR A 96 -35.05 -8.48 19.34
C THR A 96 -33.53 -8.70 19.40
N GLY A 97 -33.00 -9.10 20.56
CA GLY A 97 -31.59 -9.42 20.74
C GLY A 97 -31.12 -10.59 19.87
N TRP A 98 -31.92 -11.64 19.77
CA TRP A 98 -31.64 -12.80 18.91
C TRP A 98 -31.54 -12.40 17.44
N LEU A 99 -32.48 -11.58 16.95
CA LEU A 99 -32.46 -11.06 15.58
C LEU A 99 -31.22 -10.18 15.32
N LEU A 100 -30.82 -9.31 16.26
CA LEU A 100 -29.60 -8.48 16.14
C LEU A 100 -28.32 -9.31 16.02
N VAL A 101 -28.24 -10.44 16.73
CA VAL A 101 -27.11 -11.37 16.62
C VAL A 101 -27.17 -12.15 15.32
N ARG A 102 -28.35 -12.68 14.95
CA ARG A 102 -28.52 -13.53 13.77
C ARG A 102 -28.29 -12.81 12.45
N THR A 103 -28.67 -11.53 12.37
CA THR A 103 -28.46 -10.68 11.18
C THR A 103 -27.04 -10.11 11.11
N GLY A 104 -26.22 -10.32 12.15
CA GLY A 104 -24.85 -9.82 12.19
C GLY A 104 -24.74 -8.30 12.36
N VAL A 105 -25.83 -7.55 12.61
CA VAL A 105 -25.78 -6.09 12.80
C VAL A 105 -24.82 -5.67 13.92
N THR A 106 -24.65 -6.54 14.93
CA THR A 106 -23.72 -6.34 16.06
C THR A 106 -22.25 -6.67 15.74
N GLN A 107 -22.00 -7.42 14.66
CA GLN A 107 -20.66 -7.88 14.24
C GLN A 107 -20.17 -7.18 12.97
N GLU A 108 -21.07 -6.96 12.01
CA GLU A 108 -20.83 -6.11 10.85
C GLU A 108 -20.62 -4.67 11.31
N GLN A 109 -19.78 -3.93 10.59
CA GLN A 109 -19.61 -2.50 10.84
C GLN A 109 -20.98 -1.82 10.80
N PRO A 110 -21.50 -1.31 11.94
CA PRO A 110 -22.92 -0.99 12.09
C PRO A 110 -23.36 0.20 11.22
N THR A 111 -22.41 0.86 10.56
CA THR A 111 -22.60 2.02 9.69
C THR A 111 -22.89 1.68 8.23
N ARG A 112 -23.12 0.42 7.86
CA ARG A 112 -23.56 0.06 6.49
C ARG A 112 -25.05 0.28 6.33
N THR A 113 -25.49 0.69 5.13
CA THR A 113 -26.92 0.89 4.81
C THR A 113 -27.73 -0.38 5.05
N ARG A 114 -27.18 -1.56 4.70
CA ARG A 114 -27.81 -2.85 4.99
C ARG A 114 -28.01 -3.08 6.49
N SER A 115 -27.03 -2.72 7.31
CA SER A 115 -27.12 -2.88 8.77
C SER A 115 -28.14 -1.92 9.39
N VAL A 116 -28.29 -0.70 8.85
CA VAL A 116 -29.32 0.26 9.28
C VAL A 116 -30.72 -0.20 8.88
N LEU A 117 -30.90 -0.70 7.65
CA LEU A 117 -32.18 -1.27 7.21
C LEU A 117 -32.55 -2.53 8.00
N ALA A 118 -31.56 -3.39 8.29
CA ALA A 118 -31.74 -4.54 9.15
C ALA A 118 -32.13 -4.10 10.58
N LEU A 119 -31.45 -3.10 11.15
CA LEU A 119 -31.79 -2.55 12.47
C LEU A 119 -33.24 -2.04 12.50
N PHE A 120 -33.69 -1.31 11.47
CA PHE A 120 -35.07 -0.89 11.35
C PHE A 120 -36.04 -2.09 11.34
N PHE A 121 -35.79 -3.08 10.48
CA PHE A 121 -36.63 -4.27 10.40
C PHE A 121 -36.67 -5.04 11.73
N ILE A 122 -35.54 -5.13 12.43
CA ILE A 122 -35.44 -5.82 13.72
C ILE A 122 -36.17 -5.05 14.81
N SER A 123 -36.07 -3.72 14.85
CA SER A 123 -36.84 -2.89 15.79
C SER A 123 -38.35 -3.04 15.56
N VAL A 124 -38.79 -3.25 14.32
CA VAL A 124 -40.20 -3.46 13.98
C VAL A 124 -40.66 -4.90 14.28
N VAL A 125 -39.89 -5.93 13.92
CA VAL A 125 -40.31 -7.33 14.05
C VAL A 125 -40.05 -7.91 15.43
N GLY A 126 -38.92 -7.53 16.06
CA GLY A 126 -38.45 -8.09 17.32
C GLY A 126 -39.45 -8.00 18.49
N PRO A 127 -40.15 -6.87 18.68
CA PRO A 127 -41.10 -6.73 19.79
C PRO A 127 -42.43 -7.46 19.62
N PHE A 128 -42.76 -7.89 18.40
CA PHE A 128 -44.08 -8.45 18.08
C PHE A 128 -44.47 -9.65 18.95
N PRO A 129 -43.60 -10.66 19.19
CA PRO A 129 -43.96 -11.82 20.03
C PRO A 129 -44.28 -11.43 21.47
N GLY A 130 -43.52 -10.50 22.06
CA GLY A 130 -43.76 -10.04 23.43
C GLY A 130 -45.02 -9.20 23.55
N ALA A 131 -45.31 -8.34 22.55
CA ALA A 131 -46.54 -7.55 22.52
C ALA A 131 -47.80 -8.44 22.46
N VAL A 132 -47.78 -9.50 21.65
CA VAL A 132 -48.87 -10.50 21.59
C VAL A 132 -49.02 -11.21 22.93
N LEU A 133 -47.92 -11.74 23.49
CA LEU A 133 -47.94 -12.46 24.77
C LEU A 133 -48.41 -11.60 25.94
N GLY A 134 -48.00 -10.32 25.99
CA GLY A 134 -48.35 -9.39 27.05
C GLY A 134 -49.79 -8.87 26.98
N SER A 135 -50.35 -8.78 25.77
CA SER A 135 -51.72 -8.28 25.57
C SER A 135 -52.81 -9.21 26.12
N ILE A 136 -52.58 -10.52 26.10
CA ILE A 136 -53.53 -11.54 26.58
C ILE A 136 -53.84 -11.35 28.09
N PRO A 137 -52.85 -11.42 29.01
CA PRO A 137 -53.11 -11.28 30.45
C PRO A 137 -53.62 -9.89 30.83
N LEU A 138 -53.19 -8.83 30.13
CA LEU A 138 -53.71 -7.48 30.36
C LEU A 138 -55.20 -7.38 30.01
N SER A 139 -55.64 -7.99 28.91
CA SER A 139 -57.06 -7.94 28.49
C SER A 139 -57.98 -8.55 29.56
N PHE A 140 -57.53 -9.60 30.25
CA PHE A 140 -58.25 -10.16 31.40
C PHE A 140 -58.18 -9.26 32.65
N ALA A 141 -57.05 -8.61 32.91
CA ALA A 141 -56.88 -7.69 34.04
C ALA A 141 -57.75 -6.42 33.93
N PHE A 142 -58.03 -5.94 32.71
CA PHE A 142 -58.91 -4.80 32.44
C PHE A 142 -60.38 -5.19 32.16
N GLY A 143 -60.77 -6.42 32.50
CA GLY A 143 -62.17 -6.87 32.43
C GLY A 143 -62.74 -7.00 31.00
N GLN A 144 -61.93 -7.40 30.02
CA GLN A 144 -62.29 -7.56 28.59
C GLN A 144 -62.83 -6.32 27.86
N THR A 145 -62.74 -5.13 28.46
CA THR A 145 -63.23 -3.88 27.86
C THR A 145 -62.45 -3.43 26.61
N VAL A 146 -61.22 -3.93 26.43
CA VAL A 146 -60.35 -3.64 25.29
C VAL A 146 -59.93 -4.95 24.61
N GLY A 147 -60.13 -5.03 23.29
CA GLY A 147 -59.72 -6.19 22.50
C GLY A 147 -58.21 -6.44 22.54
N ILE A 148 -57.82 -7.71 22.45
CA ILE A 148 -56.41 -8.15 22.47
C ILE A 148 -55.60 -7.50 21.33
N ALA A 149 -56.18 -7.40 20.12
CA ALA A 149 -55.48 -6.87 18.96
C ALA A 149 -55.11 -5.36 19.07
N PRO A 150 -56.03 -4.45 19.43
CA PRO A 150 -55.68 -3.04 19.71
C PRO A 150 -54.61 -2.85 20.79
N LEU A 151 -54.63 -3.71 21.82
CA LEU A 151 -53.66 -3.68 22.90
C LEU A 151 -52.29 -4.17 22.44
N ALA A 152 -52.24 -5.29 21.72
CA ALA A 152 -51.02 -5.81 21.12
C ALA A 152 -50.40 -4.81 20.13
N PHE A 153 -51.23 -4.14 19.32
CA PHE A 153 -50.77 -3.13 18.37
C PHE A 153 -50.15 -1.91 19.06
N SER A 154 -50.81 -1.37 20.08
CA SER A 154 -50.30 -0.24 20.86
C SER A 154 -48.98 -0.58 21.54
N TRP A 155 -48.91 -1.75 22.21
CA TRP A 155 -47.68 -2.22 22.83
C TRP A 155 -46.55 -2.37 21.80
N TRP A 156 -46.82 -3.08 20.70
CA TRP A 156 -45.86 -3.30 19.63
C TRP A 156 -45.30 -1.99 19.06
N LEU A 157 -46.16 -1.01 18.77
CA LEU A 157 -45.74 0.26 18.20
C LEU A 157 -44.86 1.06 19.17
N ILE A 158 -45.22 1.09 20.45
CA ILE A 158 -44.41 1.72 21.52
C ILE A 158 -43.01 1.10 21.55
N GLU A 159 -42.92 -0.22 21.59
CA GLU A 159 -41.63 -0.91 21.63
C GLU A 159 -40.82 -0.70 20.37
N ALA A 160 -41.44 -0.80 19.19
CA ALA A 160 -40.76 -0.67 17.91
C ALA A 160 -40.09 0.71 17.76
N VAL A 161 -40.79 1.77 18.15
CA VAL A 161 -40.27 3.13 18.14
C VAL A 161 -39.17 3.31 19.19
N ASN A 162 -39.34 2.79 20.40
CA ASN A 162 -38.31 2.86 21.44
C ASN A 162 -37.02 2.15 21.05
N PHE A 163 -37.09 0.96 20.44
CA PHE A 163 -35.90 0.27 19.91
C PHE A 163 -35.24 1.07 18.78
N LEU A 164 -36.03 1.67 17.88
CA LEU A 164 -35.50 2.49 16.79
C LEU A 164 -34.78 3.75 17.28
N ILE A 165 -35.22 4.34 18.40
CA ILE A 165 -34.63 5.57 18.96
C ILE A 165 -33.42 5.25 19.86
N LEU A 166 -33.51 4.23 20.70
CA LEU A 166 -32.55 3.98 21.78
C LEU A 166 -31.41 3.03 21.41
N LEU A 167 -31.61 2.09 20.48
CA LEU A 167 -30.54 1.15 20.06
C LEU A 167 -29.43 1.79 19.22
N PRO A 168 -29.70 2.67 18.24
CA PRO A 168 -28.65 3.17 17.36
C PRO A 168 -27.50 3.89 18.10
N PRO A 169 -27.74 4.77 19.10
CA PRO A 169 -26.66 5.36 19.90
C PRO A 169 -25.77 4.31 20.58
N CYS A 170 -26.35 3.24 21.12
CA CYS A 170 -25.61 2.14 21.76
C CYS A 170 -24.76 1.36 20.76
N LEU A 171 -25.29 1.06 19.57
CA LEU A 171 -24.59 0.35 18.50
C LEU A 171 -23.45 1.18 17.91
N PHE A 172 -23.65 2.49 17.74
CA PHE A 172 -22.66 3.37 17.10
C PHE A 172 -21.65 3.97 18.08
N TRP A 173 -21.85 3.82 19.39
CA TRP A 173 -21.00 4.39 20.45
C TRP A 173 -19.52 4.02 20.30
N ARG A 174 -19.17 2.83 19.81
CA ARG A 174 -17.75 2.41 19.63
C ARG A 174 -17.32 2.36 18.17
N SER A 175 -18.07 2.97 17.27
CA SER A 175 -17.71 3.02 15.86
C SER A 175 -16.37 3.75 15.68
N ALA A 176 -15.56 3.30 14.71
CA ALA A 176 -14.35 4.03 14.32
C ALA A 176 -14.66 5.48 13.90
N GLU A 177 -15.88 5.70 13.41
CA GLU A 177 -16.45 7.00 13.04
C GLU A 177 -16.63 7.93 14.25
N GLN A 178 -17.17 7.44 15.37
CA GLN A 178 -17.33 8.22 16.61
C GLN A 178 -15.99 8.70 17.17
N ARG A 179 -14.97 7.82 17.21
CA ARG A 179 -13.61 8.22 17.64
C ARG A 179 -12.99 9.28 16.72
N ARG A 180 -13.24 9.17 15.40
CA ARG A 180 -12.77 10.15 14.42
C ARG A 180 -13.45 11.49 14.60
N VAL A 181 -14.78 11.53 14.63
CA VAL A 181 -15.51 12.79 14.78
C VAL A 181 -15.22 13.41 16.14
N ALA A 182 -15.03 12.64 17.21
CA ALA A 182 -14.57 13.16 18.50
C ALA A 182 -13.15 13.76 18.43
N ALA A 183 -12.24 13.16 17.65
CA ALA A 183 -10.91 13.73 17.39
C ALA A 183 -10.98 15.02 16.53
N GLU A 184 -11.85 15.04 15.51
CA GLU A 184 -12.14 16.25 14.72
C GLU A 184 -12.81 17.32 15.59
N PHE A 185 -13.70 16.96 16.51
CA PHE A 185 -14.35 17.86 17.46
C PHE A 185 -13.35 18.48 18.42
N ARG A 186 -12.36 17.72 18.91
CA ARG A 186 -11.24 18.26 19.68
C ARG A 186 -10.38 19.24 18.86
N ARG A 187 -10.23 19.01 17.56
CA ARG A 187 -9.59 19.95 16.64
C ARG A 187 -10.46 21.18 16.31
N ARG A 188 -11.79 21.16 16.50
CA ARG A 188 -12.71 22.27 16.17
C ARG A 188 -12.56 23.52 17.06
N PHE A 189 -11.86 23.42 18.18
CA PHE A 189 -11.48 24.58 19.00
C PHE A 189 -10.11 25.16 18.62
N SER A 190 -9.54 24.77 17.48
CA SER A 190 -8.40 25.46 16.87
C SER A 190 -8.86 26.70 16.10
N ASN A 191 -7.95 27.66 15.89
CA ASN A 191 -8.22 28.94 15.21
C ASN A 191 -8.45 28.83 13.68
N GLU A 192 -8.72 27.65 13.13
CA GLU A 192 -8.92 27.49 11.69
C GLU A 192 -10.29 28.03 11.20
N PRO A 193 -10.36 28.72 10.06
CA PRO A 193 -11.62 29.22 9.48
C PRO A 193 -12.66 28.12 9.23
N SER A 194 -12.20 26.93 8.83
CA SER A 194 -13.04 25.75 8.61
C SER A 194 -13.66 25.20 9.90
N ALA A 195 -13.07 25.48 11.05
CA ALA A 195 -13.58 25.07 12.35
C ALA A 195 -14.73 25.97 12.81
N ARG A 196 -14.62 27.30 12.58
CA ARG A 196 -15.67 28.29 12.90
C ARG A 196 -16.98 28.02 12.17
N LEU A 197 -16.93 27.72 10.86
CA LEU A 197 -18.11 27.39 10.07
C LEU A 197 -18.83 26.16 10.64
N ARG A 198 -18.10 25.11 10.99
CA ARG A 198 -18.67 23.87 11.57
C ARG A 198 -19.27 24.08 12.96
N THR A 199 -18.73 25.00 13.75
CA THR A 199 -19.30 25.39 15.05
C THR A 199 -20.60 26.18 14.87
N LEU A 200 -20.66 27.08 13.88
CA LEU A 200 -21.88 27.79 13.52
C LEU A 200 -22.97 26.85 13.00
N GLU A 201 -22.61 25.89 12.14
CA GLU A 201 -23.53 24.85 11.64
C GLU A 201 -24.11 23.99 12.78
N LEU A 202 -23.27 23.62 13.76
CA LEU A 202 -23.72 22.86 14.93
C LEU A 202 -24.64 23.70 15.82
N ALA A 203 -24.28 24.98 16.06
CA ALA A 203 -25.10 25.89 16.85
C ALA A 203 -26.46 26.15 16.17
N ALA A 204 -26.48 26.37 14.86
CA ALA A 204 -27.71 26.55 14.09
C ALA A 204 -28.60 25.30 14.15
N ALA A 205 -28.05 24.10 13.91
CA ALA A 205 -28.83 22.88 13.97
C ALA A 205 -29.35 22.57 15.38
N SER A 206 -28.55 22.87 16.42
CA SER A 206 -28.96 22.74 17.83
C SER A 206 -30.06 23.74 18.20
N LEU A 207 -29.97 24.97 17.68
CA LEU A 207 -30.97 26.01 17.85
C LEU A 207 -32.28 25.64 17.16
N THR A 208 -32.24 25.08 15.93
CA THR A 208 -33.44 24.60 15.23
C THR A 208 -34.15 23.49 16.02
N LEU A 209 -33.39 22.55 16.59
CA LEU A 209 -33.96 21.49 17.43
C LEU A 209 -34.55 22.03 18.74
N ALA A 210 -33.88 23.00 19.38
CA ALA A 210 -34.38 23.66 20.58
C ALA A 210 -35.64 24.48 20.30
N MET A 211 -35.67 25.23 19.19
CA MET A 211 -36.84 25.99 18.75
C MET A 211 -38.01 25.09 18.40
N ALA A 212 -37.80 23.99 17.68
CA ALA A 212 -38.86 23.03 17.39
C ALA A 212 -39.45 22.43 18.67
N GLY A 213 -38.61 22.05 19.63
CA GLY A 213 -39.06 21.52 20.93
C GLY A 213 -39.83 22.54 21.79
N ALA A 214 -39.49 23.83 21.68
CA ALA A 214 -40.10 24.91 22.48
C ALA A 214 -41.36 25.53 21.83
N LEU A 215 -41.41 25.63 20.49
CA LEU A 215 -42.50 26.31 19.77
C LEU A 215 -43.70 25.41 19.48
N VAL A 216 -43.49 24.10 19.33
CA VAL A 216 -44.59 23.13 19.20
C VAL A 216 -45.56 23.24 20.39
N PRO A 217 -45.05 23.30 21.65
CA PRO A 217 -45.84 23.65 22.82
C PRO A 217 -46.72 24.87 22.78
N LEU A 218 -46.22 25.94 22.13
CA LEU A 218 -46.81 27.27 22.21
C LEU A 218 -47.83 27.51 21.10
N THR A 219 -47.67 26.82 19.97
CA THR A 219 -48.40 27.12 18.72
C THR A 219 -49.40 26.05 18.34
N GLY A 220 -49.21 24.82 18.80
CA GLY A 220 -50.04 23.69 18.38
C GLY A 220 -49.76 23.22 16.93
N GLU A 221 -48.71 23.75 16.29
CA GLU A 221 -48.43 23.54 14.88
C GLU A 221 -47.50 22.34 14.64
N LEU A 222 -48.04 21.25 14.09
CA LEU A 222 -47.31 19.99 13.87
C LEU A 222 -46.20 20.10 12.81
N TRP A 223 -46.28 21.05 11.86
CA TRP A 223 -45.27 21.25 10.82
C TRP A 223 -43.91 21.73 11.39
N LEU A 224 -43.89 22.34 12.59
CA LEU A 224 -42.65 22.71 13.27
C LEU A 224 -41.79 21.49 13.63
N ILE A 225 -42.39 20.30 13.66
CA ILE A 225 -41.69 19.04 13.85
C ILE A 225 -41.04 18.57 12.55
N GLU A 226 -41.61 18.88 11.39
CA GLU A 226 -40.96 18.58 10.11
C GLU A 226 -39.64 19.36 9.93
N LEU A 227 -39.53 20.55 10.53
CA LEU A 227 -38.26 21.29 10.62
C LEU A 227 -37.17 20.53 11.41
N SER A 228 -37.56 19.76 12.42
CA SER A 228 -36.62 18.91 13.17
C SER A 228 -36.06 17.77 12.32
N GLY A 229 -36.84 17.24 11.37
CA GLY A 229 -36.38 16.27 10.38
C GLY A 229 -35.32 16.85 9.46
N THR A 230 -35.47 18.12 9.07
CA THR A 230 -34.45 18.85 8.29
C THR A 230 -33.16 19.00 9.09
N ALA A 231 -33.25 19.32 10.38
CA ALA A 231 -32.07 19.39 11.26
C ALA A 231 -31.40 18.01 11.41
N LEU A 232 -32.16 16.92 11.56
CA LEU A 232 -31.63 15.56 11.63
C LEU A 232 -30.94 15.12 10.32
N LEU A 233 -31.49 15.49 9.17
CA LEU A 233 -30.86 15.28 7.86
C LEU A 233 -29.56 16.07 7.73
N TRP A 234 -29.52 17.31 8.22
CA TRP A 234 -28.29 18.08 8.28
C TRP A 234 -27.22 17.38 9.14
N PHE A 235 -27.63 16.85 10.30
CA PHE A 235 -26.74 16.05 11.14
C PHE A 235 -26.20 14.82 10.41
N ALA A 236 -27.07 14.11 9.69
CA ALA A 236 -26.71 12.95 8.86
C ALA A 236 -25.68 13.28 7.77
N LEU A 237 -25.82 14.42 7.11
CA LEU A 237 -24.91 14.85 6.04
C LEU A 237 -23.54 15.30 6.55
N ARG A 238 -23.46 15.82 7.78
CA ARG A 238 -22.27 16.55 8.27
C ARG A 238 -21.52 15.91 9.44
N PHE A 239 -22.21 15.22 10.34
CA PHE A 239 -21.65 14.79 11.62
C PHE A 239 -21.58 13.26 11.77
N GLY A 240 -22.15 12.52 10.83
CA GLY A 240 -22.09 11.06 10.80
C GLY A 240 -23.06 10.40 11.76
N MET A 241 -23.11 9.07 11.68
CA MET A 241 -24.25 8.29 12.16
C MET A 241 -24.46 8.32 13.68
N PHE A 242 -23.39 8.33 14.47
CA PHE A 242 -23.49 8.39 15.93
C PHE A 242 -24.15 9.70 16.40
N TYR A 243 -23.73 10.83 15.85
CA TYR A 243 -24.27 12.13 16.24
C TYR A 243 -25.70 12.28 15.75
N THR A 244 -26.02 11.83 14.53
CA THR A 244 -27.41 11.74 14.07
C THR A 244 -28.26 10.95 15.04
N ALA A 245 -27.81 9.78 15.51
CA ALA A 245 -28.52 8.94 16.46
C ALA A 245 -28.69 9.57 17.85
N VAL A 246 -27.68 10.29 18.36
CA VAL A 246 -27.77 10.99 19.66
C VAL A 246 -28.71 12.19 19.56
N THR A 247 -28.59 12.99 18.50
CA THR A 247 -29.49 14.12 18.25
C THR A 247 -30.93 13.66 18.09
N ALA A 248 -31.11 12.54 17.39
CA ALA A 248 -32.36 11.83 17.24
C ALA A 248 -33.01 11.45 18.58
N LEU A 249 -32.22 10.86 19.48
CA LEU A 249 -32.63 10.52 20.83
C LEU A 249 -33.03 11.75 21.63
N ILE A 250 -32.22 12.81 21.63
CA ILE A 250 -32.51 14.06 22.35
C ILE A 250 -33.83 14.67 21.86
N PHE A 251 -34.01 14.75 20.54
CA PHE A 251 -35.24 15.25 19.94
C PHE A 251 -36.46 14.44 20.38
N SER A 252 -36.35 13.11 20.36
CA SER A 252 -37.42 12.21 20.78
C SER A 252 -37.79 12.39 22.26
N VAL A 253 -36.79 12.54 23.14
CA VAL A 253 -37.01 12.81 24.57
C VAL A 253 -37.71 14.14 24.78
N CYS A 254 -37.29 15.20 24.08
CA CYS A 254 -37.95 16.51 24.15
C CYS A 254 -39.41 16.44 23.66
N ALA A 255 -39.66 15.82 22.52
CA ALA A 255 -41.00 15.72 21.94
C ALA A 255 -41.97 14.95 22.86
N VAL A 256 -41.50 13.82 23.41
CA VAL A 256 -42.26 13.02 24.38
C VAL A 256 -42.51 13.81 25.67
N THR A 257 -41.51 14.50 26.20
CA THR A 257 -41.65 15.31 27.43
C THR A 257 -42.65 16.44 27.23
N SER A 258 -42.58 17.16 26.11
CA SER A 258 -43.54 18.20 25.77
C SER A 258 -44.97 17.66 25.69
N ALA A 259 -45.16 16.48 25.09
CA ALA A 259 -46.48 15.84 25.05
C ALA A 259 -47.00 15.44 26.43
N LEU A 260 -46.13 14.94 27.31
CA LEU A 260 -46.49 14.58 28.69
C LEU A 260 -46.83 15.79 29.55
N LEU A 261 -46.27 16.97 29.27
CA LEU A 261 -46.56 18.23 29.96
C LEU A 261 -47.84 18.91 29.43
N GLY A 262 -48.59 18.26 28.53
CA GLY A 262 -49.84 18.78 27.98
C GLY A 262 -49.65 19.78 26.85
N TYR A 263 -48.42 20.01 26.42
CA TYR A 263 -48.09 20.98 25.38
C TYR A 263 -48.29 20.45 23.94
N TRP A 264 -48.88 19.28 23.77
CA TRP A 264 -49.12 18.71 22.45
C TRP A 264 -50.52 19.08 21.93
N PRO A 265 -50.71 19.36 20.63
CA PRO A 265 -52.02 19.69 20.08
C PRO A 265 -53.04 18.58 20.37
N GLY A 266 -54.11 18.89 21.11
CA GLY A 266 -55.12 17.92 21.53
C GLY A 266 -54.79 17.12 22.81
N ALA A 267 -53.67 17.42 23.50
CA ALA A 267 -53.31 16.76 24.77
C ALA A 267 -54.20 17.16 25.96
N HIS A 268 -54.91 18.28 25.86
CA HIS A 268 -55.79 18.76 26.92
C HIS A 268 -57.15 18.04 26.98
N ASP A 269 -57.63 17.45 25.88
CA ASP A 269 -58.99 16.87 25.76
C ASP A 269 -59.02 15.35 25.48
N ALA A 270 -57.87 14.70 25.24
CA ALA A 270 -57.83 13.32 24.77
C ALA A 270 -57.29 12.33 25.82
N ASN A 271 -57.92 11.16 25.88
CA ASN A 271 -57.29 9.97 26.46
C ASN A 271 -55.87 9.81 25.86
N ALA A 272 -54.87 9.67 26.72
CA ALA A 272 -53.44 9.63 26.37
C ALA A 272 -53.04 8.78 25.13
N PRO A 273 -53.71 7.65 24.79
CA PRO A 273 -53.38 6.88 23.60
C PRO A 273 -53.61 7.59 22.25
N GLN A 274 -54.60 8.49 22.13
CA GLN A 274 -54.95 9.11 20.83
C GLN A 274 -53.93 10.17 20.38
N VAL A 275 -53.21 10.77 21.33
CA VAL A 275 -52.22 11.83 21.11
C VAL A 275 -50.81 11.27 20.94
N LEU A 276 -50.47 10.25 21.73
CA LEU A 276 -49.09 9.78 21.82
C LEU A 276 -48.74 8.74 20.74
N LEU A 277 -49.72 8.02 20.18
CA LEU A 277 -49.50 7.04 19.10
C LEU A 277 -49.07 7.71 17.77
N PRO A 278 -49.73 8.79 17.30
CA PRO A 278 -49.28 9.54 16.13
C PRO A 278 -47.90 10.18 16.33
N LEU A 279 -47.62 10.71 17.53
CA LEU A 279 -46.30 11.25 17.88
C LEU A 279 -45.20 10.19 17.73
N GLN A 280 -45.42 8.97 18.23
CA GLN A 280 -44.45 7.88 18.11
C GLN A 280 -44.22 7.44 16.66
N ALA A 281 -45.29 7.31 15.87
CA ALA A 281 -45.18 6.99 14.45
C ALA A 281 -44.38 8.08 13.70
N MET A 282 -44.67 9.35 13.99
CA MET A 282 -43.98 10.49 13.39
C MET A 282 -42.50 10.52 13.78
N LEU A 283 -42.15 10.30 15.06
CA LEU A 283 -40.75 10.18 15.49
C LEU A 283 -40.03 9.09 14.69
N GLY A 284 -40.59 7.89 14.60
CA GLY A 284 -40.00 6.79 13.81
C GLY A 284 -39.79 7.15 12.33
N LEU A 285 -40.78 7.80 11.71
CA LEU A 285 -40.73 8.25 10.31
C LEU A 285 -39.71 9.36 10.07
N THR A 286 -39.44 10.23 11.06
CA THR A 286 -38.41 11.26 10.96
C THR A 286 -37.00 10.69 11.17
N MET A 287 -36.83 9.72 12.07
CA MET A 287 -35.54 9.08 12.39
C MET A 287 -34.98 8.29 11.21
N LEU A 288 -35.84 7.49 10.56
CA LEU A 288 -35.41 6.48 9.60
C LEU A 288 -34.68 7.09 8.39
N PRO A 289 -35.21 8.12 7.69
CA PRO A 289 -34.51 8.75 6.58
C PRO A 289 -33.17 9.34 7.01
N ALA A 290 -33.11 9.98 8.19
CA ALA A 290 -31.86 10.58 8.69
C ALA A 290 -30.78 9.52 8.94
N LEU A 291 -31.12 8.38 9.55
CA LEU A 291 -30.18 7.28 9.77
C LEU A 291 -29.74 6.60 8.46
N VAL A 292 -30.65 6.44 7.50
CA VAL A 292 -30.33 5.89 6.17
C VAL A 292 -29.40 6.82 5.40
N VAL A 293 -29.69 8.13 5.37
CA VAL A 293 -28.81 9.13 4.73
C VAL A 293 -27.44 9.14 5.38
N ALA A 294 -27.36 9.10 6.73
CA ALA A 294 -26.09 9.03 7.44
C ALA A 294 -25.28 7.78 7.05
N ALA A 295 -25.96 6.64 6.84
CA ALA A 295 -25.33 5.40 6.38
C ALA A 295 -24.74 5.54 4.98
N ILE A 296 -25.51 6.09 4.04
CA ILE A 296 -25.08 6.29 2.65
C ILE A 296 -23.88 7.23 2.59
N VAL A 297 -23.92 8.36 3.30
CA VAL A 297 -22.81 9.32 3.36
C VAL A 297 -21.56 8.67 3.95
N SER A 298 -21.69 7.96 5.08
CA SER A 298 -20.59 7.25 5.72
C SER A 298 -19.97 6.18 4.80
N GLN A 299 -20.79 5.45 4.02
CA GLN A 299 -20.30 4.48 3.04
C GLN A 299 -19.53 5.17 1.89
N ARG A 300 -20.09 6.24 1.32
CA ARG A 300 -19.47 6.99 0.22
C ARG A 300 -18.12 7.57 0.61
N GLU A 301 -18.02 8.18 1.79
CA GLU A 301 -16.76 8.73 2.26
C GLU A 301 -15.69 7.66 2.48
N ARG A 302 -16.10 6.47 2.96
CA ARG A 302 -15.19 5.33 3.14
C ARG A 302 -14.68 4.82 1.80
N ALA A 303 -15.57 4.64 0.82
CA ALA A 303 -15.18 4.21 -0.53
C ALA A 303 -14.19 5.21 -1.14
N ARG A 304 -14.47 6.52 -1.05
CA ARG A 304 -13.56 7.57 -1.53
C ARG A 304 -12.21 7.54 -0.83
N ARG A 305 -12.18 7.31 0.49
CA ARG A 305 -10.93 7.20 1.25
C ARG A 305 -10.12 5.95 0.93
N ALA A 306 -10.79 4.82 0.73
CA ALA A 306 -10.14 3.59 0.29
C ALA A 306 -9.49 3.80 -1.08
N LEU A 307 -10.22 4.37 -2.04
CA LEU A 307 -9.68 4.74 -3.35
C LEU A 307 -8.48 5.68 -3.24
N HIS A 308 -8.55 6.73 -2.41
CA HIS A 308 -7.41 7.63 -2.20
C HIS A 308 -6.23 6.96 -1.47
N ALA A 309 -6.46 5.96 -0.63
CA ALA A 309 -5.39 5.22 0.04
C ALA A 309 -4.69 4.29 -0.95
N ASP A 310 -5.44 3.59 -1.79
CA ASP A 310 -4.91 2.71 -2.83
C ASP A 310 -4.17 3.51 -3.91
N ALA A 311 -4.72 4.64 -4.36
CA ALA A 311 -4.04 5.54 -5.29
C ALA A 311 -2.71 6.06 -4.73
N ARG A 312 -2.65 6.41 -3.44
CA ARG A 312 -1.39 6.81 -2.79
C ARG A 312 -0.41 5.66 -2.65
N ARG A 313 -0.88 4.46 -2.30
CA ARG A 313 -0.02 3.27 -2.24
C ARG A 313 0.59 2.95 -3.60
N LEU A 314 -0.20 3.04 -4.67
CA LEU A 314 0.28 2.88 -6.04
C LEU A 314 1.32 3.95 -6.38
N ALA A 315 1.06 5.23 -6.06
CA ALA A 315 2.01 6.31 -6.27
C ALA A 315 3.34 6.06 -5.53
N TYR A 316 3.30 5.63 -4.26
CA TYR A 316 4.52 5.30 -3.51
C TYR A 316 5.26 4.08 -4.05
N ALA A 317 4.55 3.06 -4.54
CA ALA A 317 5.18 1.91 -5.19
C ALA A 317 5.94 2.32 -6.46
N LEU A 318 5.32 3.19 -7.28
CA LEU A 318 5.95 3.73 -8.48
C LEU A 318 7.14 4.67 -8.16
N GLU A 319 7.01 5.51 -7.12
CA GLU A 319 8.11 6.35 -6.64
C GLU A 319 9.27 5.51 -6.10
N GLY A 320 9.00 4.48 -5.31
CA GLY A 320 10.01 3.60 -4.74
C GLY A 320 10.75 2.75 -5.78
N ALA A 321 10.08 2.37 -6.87
CA ALA A 321 10.70 1.68 -8.01
C ALA A 321 11.55 2.64 -8.89
N ASN A 322 11.47 3.94 -8.66
CA ASN A 322 12.11 4.96 -9.49
C ASN A 322 11.67 4.93 -10.97
N ASP A 323 10.48 4.42 -11.25
CA ASP A 323 9.96 4.25 -12.60
C ASP A 323 9.16 5.47 -13.11
N GLY A 324 9.21 5.70 -14.41
CA GLY A 324 8.35 6.65 -15.12
C GLY A 324 7.19 5.94 -15.82
N LEU A 325 5.95 6.28 -15.51
CA LEU A 325 4.78 5.71 -16.18
C LEU A 325 4.55 6.36 -17.57
N TRP A 326 4.13 5.54 -18.54
CA TRP A 326 3.58 5.94 -19.83
C TRP A 326 2.27 5.20 -20.12
N ASP A 327 1.39 5.84 -20.88
CA ASP A 327 0.07 5.31 -21.28
C ASP A 327 -0.25 5.83 -22.69
N TRP A 328 -0.22 4.93 -23.67
CA TRP A 328 -0.35 5.20 -25.09
C TRP A 328 -1.72 4.79 -25.60
N ASP A 329 -2.39 5.74 -26.26
CA ASP A 329 -3.50 5.49 -27.16
C ASP A 329 -2.94 5.27 -28.58
N LEU A 330 -2.94 4.02 -29.02
CA LEU A 330 -2.27 3.58 -30.25
C LEU A 330 -2.91 4.15 -31.52
N PRO A 331 -4.25 4.23 -31.66
CA PRO A 331 -4.88 4.81 -32.85
C PRO A 331 -4.58 6.30 -33.05
N SER A 332 -4.57 7.09 -31.97
CA SER A 332 -4.32 8.54 -32.06
C SER A 332 -2.83 8.89 -32.04
N GLY A 333 -1.98 7.96 -31.60
CA GLY A 333 -0.56 8.23 -31.33
C GLY A 333 -0.35 9.26 -30.22
N GLN A 334 -1.32 9.40 -29.31
CA GLN A 334 -1.21 10.29 -28.14
C GLN A 334 -0.83 9.47 -26.92
N GLY A 335 0.13 10.00 -26.15
CA GLY A 335 0.63 9.37 -24.94
C GLY A 335 0.48 10.29 -23.72
N PHE A 336 0.03 9.73 -22.60
CA PHE A 336 0.26 10.30 -21.30
C PHE A 336 1.61 9.82 -20.76
N PHE A 337 2.37 10.75 -20.19
CA PHE A 337 3.60 10.45 -19.48
C PHE A 337 3.55 11.06 -18.10
N SER A 338 4.01 10.30 -17.11
CA SER A 338 4.17 10.82 -15.76
C SER A 338 5.24 11.91 -15.68
N GLN A 339 5.15 12.77 -14.67
CA GLN A 339 6.19 13.76 -14.39
C GLN A 339 7.57 13.13 -14.18
N ARG A 340 7.61 11.90 -13.65
CA ARG A 340 8.86 11.19 -13.44
C ARG A 340 9.48 10.71 -14.75
N ALA A 341 8.69 10.19 -15.68
CA ALA A 341 9.16 9.89 -17.03
C ALA A 341 9.78 11.15 -17.67
N ALA A 342 9.08 12.28 -17.64
CA ALA A 342 9.62 13.55 -18.16
C ALA A 342 10.97 13.93 -17.52
N ARG A 343 11.06 13.88 -16.18
CA ARG A 343 12.31 14.18 -15.45
C ARG A 343 13.45 13.21 -15.78
N MET A 344 13.15 11.93 -16.01
CA MET A 344 14.13 10.92 -16.38
C MET A 344 14.83 11.27 -17.71
N PHE A 345 14.09 11.85 -18.65
CA PHE A 345 14.64 12.34 -19.93
C PHE A 345 15.13 13.79 -19.88
N GLY A 346 15.07 14.45 -18.71
CA GLY A 346 15.52 15.83 -18.52
C GLY A 346 14.52 16.91 -18.93
N TYR A 347 13.28 16.54 -19.25
CA TYR A 347 12.24 17.46 -19.72
C TYR A 347 11.27 17.87 -18.61
N GLY A 348 10.65 19.04 -18.77
CA GLY A 348 9.48 19.41 -17.98
C GLY A 348 8.23 18.61 -18.39
N PRO A 349 7.20 18.48 -17.52
CA PRO A 349 6.01 17.68 -17.81
C PRO A 349 5.27 18.09 -19.10
N GLU A 350 5.14 19.40 -19.36
CA GLU A 350 4.49 19.93 -20.56
C GLU A 350 5.39 19.89 -21.80
N GLU A 351 6.70 19.96 -21.59
CA GLU A 351 7.70 19.91 -22.66
C GLU A 351 7.82 18.49 -23.22
N PHE A 352 7.82 17.49 -22.34
CA PHE A 352 7.96 16.10 -22.74
C PHE A 352 6.80 15.65 -23.63
N ARG A 353 5.56 16.05 -23.32
CA ARG A 353 4.37 15.77 -24.15
C ARG A 353 4.47 16.28 -25.58
N THR A 354 5.16 17.39 -25.78
CA THR A 354 5.34 17.99 -27.12
C THR A 354 6.52 17.36 -27.86
N ALA A 355 7.55 16.94 -27.12
CA ALA A 355 8.73 16.26 -27.65
C ALA A 355 8.55 14.74 -27.85
N SER A 356 7.48 14.13 -27.31
CA SER A 356 7.33 12.68 -27.13
C SER A 356 6.87 11.91 -28.37
N ARG A 357 7.51 12.11 -29.52
CA ARG A 357 7.65 10.97 -30.44
C ARG A 357 8.73 10.07 -29.87
N TRP A 358 8.32 9.11 -29.04
CA TRP A 358 9.19 8.13 -28.40
C TRP A 358 10.23 7.54 -29.37
N ASP A 359 9.79 7.20 -30.58
CA ASP A 359 10.65 6.69 -31.66
C ASP A 359 11.84 7.61 -32.02
N LEU A 360 11.69 8.94 -31.87
CA LEU A 360 12.75 9.90 -32.18
C LEU A 360 13.81 10.00 -31.08
N LEU A 361 13.45 9.65 -29.83
CA LEU A 361 14.39 9.66 -28.71
C LEU A 361 15.28 8.42 -28.72
N ILE A 362 14.82 7.30 -29.28
CA ILE A 362 15.58 6.06 -29.36
C ILE A 362 16.71 6.18 -30.39
N HIS A 363 17.89 5.65 -30.03
CA HIS A 363 19.06 5.52 -30.91
C HIS A 363 18.74 4.67 -32.15
N GLU A 364 19.30 5.03 -33.31
CA GLU A 364 18.93 4.43 -34.61
C GLU A 364 19.08 2.90 -34.64
N ASP A 365 20.18 2.37 -34.11
CA ASP A 365 20.43 0.91 -34.00
C ASP A 365 19.37 0.17 -33.17
N ASP A 366 18.76 0.84 -32.18
CA ASP A 366 17.89 0.21 -31.19
C ASP A 366 16.40 0.27 -31.60
N ARG A 367 16.05 1.14 -32.57
CA ARG A 367 14.66 1.35 -33.04
C ARG A 367 14.04 0.09 -33.65
N GLY A 368 14.79 -0.61 -34.50
CA GLY A 368 14.31 -1.81 -35.19
C GLY A 368 13.96 -2.94 -34.22
N PRO A 369 14.89 -3.35 -33.34
CA PRO A 369 14.63 -4.35 -32.31
C PRO A 369 13.48 -3.98 -31.36
N ALA A 370 13.42 -2.73 -30.89
CA ALA A 370 12.35 -2.28 -29.99
C ALA A 370 10.97 -2.36 -30.66
N LYS A 371 10.86 -1.92 -31.92
CA LYS A 371 9.61 -2.02 -32.69
C LYS A 371 9.18 -3.47 -32.89
N ALA A 372 10.11 -4.36 -33.23
CA ALA A 372 9.83 -5.79 -33.39
C ALA A 372 9.32 -6.43 -32.09
N ALA A 373 9.93 -6.07 -30.95
CA ALA A 373 9.50 -6.53 -29.63
C ALA A 373 8.07 -6.04 -29.29
N PHE A 374 7.77 -4.77 -29.59
CA PHE A 374 6.43 -4.22 -29.39
C PHE A 374 5.39 -4.93 -30.26
N GLU A 375 5.69 -5.15 -31.54
CA GLU A 375 4.80 -5.85 -32.47
C GLU A 375 4.56 -7.32 -32.07
N ALA A 376 5.59 -8.02 -31.60
CA ALA A 376 5.45 -9.38 -31.06
C ALA A 376 4.50 -9.41 -29.86
N HIS A 377 4.64 -8.47 -28.93
CA HIS A 377 3.72 -8.34 -27.81
C HIS A 377 2.29 -7.97 -28.26
N ALA A 378 2.17 -7.06 -29.23
CA ALA A 378 0.89 -6.64 -29.78
C ALA A 378 0.14 -7.81 -30.45
N ARG A 379 0.86 -8.76 -31.08
CA ARG A 379 0.31 -10.03 -31.61
C ARG A 379 0.05 -11.10 -30.54
N GLY A 380 0.47 -10.87 -29.29
CA GLY A 380 0.26 -11.80 -28.18
C GLY A 380 1.30 -12.92 -28.10
N GLU A 381 2.42 -12.80 -28.81
CA GLU A 381 3.51 -13.78 -28.79
C GLU A 381 4.30 -13.75 -27.48
N THR A 382 4.28 -12.60 -26.79
CA THR A 382 4.92 -12.40 -25.49
C THR A 382 3.93 -11.86 -24.46
N PRO A 383 4.10 -12.17 -23.15
CA PRO A 383 3.21 -11.68 -22.10
C PRO A 383 3.36 -10.18 -21.81
N PHE A 384 4.53 -9.62 -22.11
CA PHE A 384 4.88 -8.21 -21.96
C PHE A 384 5.73 -7.75 -23.14
N TYR A 385 5.66 -6.47 -23.44
CA TYR A 385 6.66 -5.78 -24.25
C TYR A 385 7.82 -5.38 -23.33
N GLU A 386 9.05 -5.70 -23.73
CA GLU A 386 10.28 -5.39 -23.00
C GLU A 386 11.38 -5.00 -24.00
N ALA A 387 12.05 -3.87 -23.75
CA ALA A 387 13.19 -3.41 -24.54
C ALA A 387 14.19 -2.63 -23.68
N GLU A 388 15.49 -2.89 -23.86
CA GLU A 388 16.56 -2.04 -23.34
C GLU A 388 17.10 -1.18 -24.47
N VAL A 389 16.88 0.13 -24.41
CA VAL A 389 17.18 1.06 -25.52
C VAL A 389 17.98 2.26 -25.04
N ARG A 390 18.85 2.77 -25.91
CA ARG A 390 19.51 4.06 -25.69
C ARG A 390 18.57 5.18 -26.10
N CYS A 391 18.27 6.07 -25.16
CA CYS A 391 17.45 7.25 -25.40
C CYS A 391 18.27 8.53 -25.26
N ARG A 392 17.98 9.50 -26.12
CA ARG A 392 18.63 10.81 -26.08
C ARG A 392 18.00 11.67 -24.99
N HIS A 393 18.80 12.03 -23.99
CA HIS A 393 18.42 12.95 -22.93
C HIS A 393 18.42 14.39 -23.45
N LYS A 394 17.70 15.30 -22.76
CA LYS A 394 17.56 16.71 -23.18
C LYS A 394 18.89 17.45 -23.35
N ASP A 395 19.88 17.13 -22.53
CA ASP A 395 21.23 17.71 -22.63
C ASP A 395 22.08 17.15 -23.79
N GLY A 396 21.54 16.19 -24.55
CA GLY A 396 22.19 15.57 -25.70
C GLY A 396 22.97 14.29 -25.36
N SER A 397 23.08 13.91 -24.08
CA SER A 397 23.71 12.66 -23.66
C SER A 397 22.79 11.44 -23.93
N TRP A 398 23.37 10.24 -23.87
CA TRP A 398 22.64 8.98 -24.00
C TRP A 398 22.40 8.36 -22.62
N ILE A 399 21.15 8.01 -22.35
CA ILE A 399 20.76 7.23 -21.18
C ILE A 399 20.20 5.89 -21.62
N TRP A 400 20.38 4.85 -20.80
CA TRP A 400 19.81 3.54 -21.05
C TRP A 400 18.47 3.42 -20.33
N ILE A 401 17.43 3.10 -21.09
CA ILE A 401 16.09 2.90 -20.57
C ILE A 401 15.69 1.45 -20.78
N HIS A 402 15.22 0.82 -19.70
CA HIS A 402 14.43 -0.39 -19.78
C HIS A 402 12.95 0.02 -19.88
N ASP A 403 12.37 -0.24 -21.04
CA ASP A 403 10.98 0.03 -21.36
C ASP A 403 10.18 -1.27 -21.26
N ARG A 404 9.19 -1.29 -20.37
CA ARG A 404 8.35 -2.45 -20.13
C ARG A 404 6.88 -2.06 -20.18
N GLY A 405 6.10 -2.71 -21.04
CA GLY A 405 4.69 -2.37 -21.24
C GLY A 405 3.78 -3.55 -21.48
N LYS A 406 2.48 -3.27 -21.45
CA LYS A 406 1.41 -4.22 -21.73
C LYS A 406 0.24 -3.59 -22.49
N ILE A 407 -0.32 -4.31 -23.46
CA ILE A 407 -1.62 -3.96 -24.05
C ILE A 407 -2.74 -4.21 -23.02
N VAL A 408 -3.45 -3.14 -22.63
CA VAL A 408 -4.54 -3.20 -21.65
C VAL A 408 -5.92 -3.11 -22.28
N GLU A 409 -6.00 -2.67 -23.53
CA GLU A 409 -7.26 -2.54 -24.26
C GLU A 409 -7.09 -2.97 -25.71
N ARG A 410 -8.05 -3.75 -26.20
CA ARG A 410 -8.12 -4.23 -27.59
C ARG A 410 -9.51 -3.99 -28.16
N ALA A 411 -9.57 -3.73 -29.45
CA ALA A 411 -10.80 -3.68 -30.23
C ALA A 411 -11.43 -5.07 -30.33
N ALA A 412 -12.69 -5.12 -30.76
CA ALA A 412 -13.42 -6.37 -30.96
C ALA A 412 -12.77 -7.31 -32.00
N ASP A 413 -12.01 -6.76 -32.95
CA ASP A 413 -11.25 -7.50 -33.96
C ASP A 413 -9.86 -7.98 -33.46
N GLY A 414 -9.50 -7.69 -32.21
CA GLY A 414 -8.22 -8.05 -31.60
C GLY A 414 -7.12 -7.00 -31.74
N THR A 415 -7.35 -5.90 -32.48
CA THR A 415 -6.38 -4.81 -32.66
C THR A 415 -6.07 -4.13 -31.32
N ALA A 416 -4.80 -3.87 -31.03
CA ALA A 416 -4.39 -3.17 -29.81
C ALA A 416 -4.82 -1.69 -29.87
N ILE A 417 -5.54 -1.24 -28.83
CA ILE A 417 -6.00 0.16 -28.72
C ILE A 417 -5.12 0.92 -27.72
N ARG A 418 -4.83 0.33 -26.57
CA ARG A 418 -4.14 1.03 -25.48
C ARG A 418 -3.05 0.18 -24.87
N ALA A 419 -1.88 0.79 -24.68
CA ALA A 419 -0.73 0.19 -24.04
C ALA A 419 -0.30 1.04 -22.84
N VAL A 420 0.03 0.40 -21.73
CA VAL A 420 0.59 1.09 -20.55
C VAL A 420 1.88 0.42 -20.12
N GLY A 421 2.80 1.21 -19.58
CA GLY A 421 4.09 0.68 -19.18
C GLY A 421 4.92 1.65 -18.37
N THR A 422 6.15 1.24 -18.11
CA THR A 422 7.12 1.94 -17.28
C THR A 422 8.46 2.05 -17.98
N TYR A 423 9.10 3.19 -17.81
CA TYR A 423 10.50 3.42 -18.09
C TYR A 423 11.31 3.32 -16.80
N THR A 424 12.37 2.54 -16.81
CA THR A 424 13.36 2.46 -15.73
C THR A 424 14.71 2.92 -16.29
N ASP A 425 15.36 3.89 -15.63
CA ASP A 425 16.74 4.26 -15.98
C ASP A 425 17.69 3.17 -15.47
N ILE A 426 18.35 2.49 -16.41
CA ILE A 426 19.30 1.40 -16.15
C ILE A 426 20.74 1.82 -16.50
N SER A 427 21.00 3.12 -16.64
CA SER A 427 22.30 3.66 -17.03
C SER A 427 23.40 3.29 -16.04
N ASP A 428 23.13 3.34 -14.74
CA ASP A 428 24.09 2.90 -13.70
C ASP A 428 24.41 1.41 -13.82
N ARG A 429 23.38 0.58 -14.05
CA ARG A 429 23.56 -0.85 -14.26
C ARG A 429 24.44 -1.12 -15.49
N LYS A 430 24.16 -0.45 -16.62
CA LYS A 430 24.96 -0.59 -17.85
C LYS A 430 26.39 -0.10 -17.69
N ARG A 431 26.62 1.00 -16.97
CA ARG A 431 27.96 1.47 -16.62
C ARG A 431 28.72 0.45 -15.78
N LEU A 432 28.05 -0.15 -14.79
CA LEU A 432 28.65 -1.17 -13.95
C LEU A 432 28.94 -2.47 -14.73
N GLU A 433 28.01 -2.93 -15.56
CA GLU A 433 28.22 -4.07 -16.48
C GLU A 433 29.46 -3.83 -17.35
N SER A 434 29.55 -2.65 -17.99
CA SER A 434 30.70 -2.28 -18.81
C SER A 434 32.01 -2.18 -18.04
N ALA A 435 31.99 -1.62 -16.82
CA ALA A 435 33.17 -1.56 -15.95
C ALA A 435 33.63 -2.95 -15.50
N LEU A 436 32.70 -3.85 -15.15
CA LEU A 436 33.00 -5.23 -14.80
C LEU A 436 33.57 -6.00 -15.99
N GLU A 437 33.01 -5.82 -17.19
CA GLU A 437 33.57 -6.39 -18.42
C GLU A 437 34.98 -5.88 -18.69
N HIS A 438 35.23 -4.58 -18.47
CA HIS A 438 36.56 -4.02 -18.62
C HIS A 438 37.55 -4.63 -17.62
N LEU A 439 37.22 -4.69 -16.34
CA LEU A 439 38.05 -5.31 -15.29
C LEU A 439 38.25 -6.81 -15.51
N ALA A 440 37.26 -7.51 -16.09
CA ALA A 440 37.38 -8.92 -16.43
C ALA A 440 38.36 -9.18 -17.58
N ASN A 441 38.65 -8.18 -18.42
CA ASN A 441 39.53 -8.31 -19.59
C ASN A 441 40.86 -7.53 -19.48
N HIS A 442 40.98 -6.56 -18.56
CA HIS A 442 42.14 -5.67 -18.45
C HIS A 442 42.72 -5.64 -17.03
N ASP A 443 44.02 -5.35 -16.93
CA ASP A 443 44.69 -5.09 -15.66
C ASP A 443 44.36 -3.69 -15.14
N ALA A 444 43.92 -3.60 -13.89
CA ALA A 444 43.37 -2.37 -13.31
C ALA A 444 44.40 -1.22 -13.17
N LEU A 445 45.71 -1.54 -13.10
CA LEU A 445 46.76 -0.53 -12.98
C LEU A 445 47.28 -0.08 -14.35
N THR A 446 47.48 -1.03 -15.27
CA THR A 446 48.21 -0.78 -16.52
C THR A 446 47.33 -0.65 -17.76
N GLU A 447 46.03 -0.97 -17.66
CA GLU A 447 45.04 -1.02 -18.76
C GLU A 447 45.39 -2.00 -19.90
N LEU A 448 46.49 -2.75 -19.78
CA LEU A 448 46.81 -3.84 -20.69
C LEU A 448 45.82 -4.99 -20.52
N ALA A 449 45.81 -5.90 -21.49
CA ALA A 449 45.09 -7.16 -21.34
C ALA A 449 45.56 -7.90 -20.07
N ASN A 450 44.63 -8.52 -19.36
CA ASN A 450 44.97 -9.37 -18.22
C ASN A 450 45.31 -10.81 -18.69
N ARG A 451 45.60 -11.68 -17.72
CA ARG A 451 45.92 -13.10 -17.97
C ARG A 451 44.83 -13.84 -18.77
N VAL A 452 43.55 -13.56 -18.50
CA VAL A 452 42.42 -14.21 -19.19
C VAL A 452 42.43 -13.88 -20.69
N VAL A 453 42.66 -12.61 -21.03
CA VAL A 453 42.73 -12.19 -22.44
C VAL A 453 44.00 -12.70 -23.11
N PHE A 454 45.11 -12.78 -22.39
CA PHE A 454 46.36 -13.39 -22.86
C PHE A 454 46.16 -14.84 -23.30
N GLU A 455 45.58 -15.67 -22.43
CA GLU A 455 45.30 -17.09 -22.74
C GLU A 455 44.36 -17.22 -23.94
N ARG A 456 43.29 -16.42 -23.97
CA ARG A 456 42.34 -16.41 -25.10
C ARG A 456 42.97 -16.02 -26.42
N GLU A 457 43.87 -15.03 -26.44
CA GLU A 457 44.57 -14.65 -27.67
C GLU A 457 45.64 -15.66 -28.09
N LEU A 458 46.22 -16.39 -27.15
CA LEU A 458 47.13 -17.49 -27.45
C LEU A 458 46.39 -18.60 -28.22
N ASP A 459 45.19 -18.98 -27.77
CA ASP A 459 44.32 -19.93 -28.47
C ASP A 459 43.88 -19.41 -29.85
N ARG A 460 43.51 -18.12 -29.93
CA ARG A 460 43.16 -17.49 -31.22
C ARG A 460 44.34 -17.49 -32.18
N ALA A 461 45.55 -17.21 -31.69
CA ALA A 461 46.77 -17.24 -32.49
C ALA A 461 47.09 -18.65 -32.98
N ALA A 462 46.89 -19.68 -32.16
CA ALA A 462 47.02 -21.08 -32.56
C ALA A 462 46.09 -21.42 -33.72
N GLY A 463 44.80 -21.06 -33.61
CA GLY A 463 43.82 -21.30 -34.67
C GLY A 463 44.08 -20.50 -35.95
N ARG A 464 44.68 -19.30 -35.86
CA ARG A 464 45.14 -18.55 -37.04
C ARG A 464 46.32 -19.24 -37.72
N MET A 465 47.30 -19.71 -36.94
CA MET A 465 48.47 -20.43 -37.46
C MET A 465 48.07 -21.75 -38.12
N GLU A 466 47.08 -22.47 -37.59
CA GLU A 466 46.54 -23.68 -38.21
C GLU A 466 45.89 -23.40 -39.58
N ARG A 467 45.13 -22.31 -39.71
CA ARG A 467 44.42 -21.96 -40.95
C ARG A 467 45.30 -21.33 -42.02
N HIS A 468 46.30 -20.54 -41.62
CA HIS A 468 47.04 -19.67 -42.53
C HIS A 468 48.55 -19.92 -42.56
N GLY A 469 49.04 -20.89 -41.76
CA GLY A 469 50.48 -21.09 -41.55
C GLY A 469 51.11 -19.95 -40.74
N GLY A 470 52.45 -19.92 -40.71
CA GLY A 470 53.22 -18.93 -39.96
C GLY A 470 53.68 -19.44 -38.59
N ARG A 471 54.07 -18.51 -37.72
CA ARG A 471 54.63 -18.80 -36.39
C ARG A 471 54.00 -17.90 -35.34
N VAL A 472 53.91 -18.42 -34.12
CA VAL A 472 53.44 -17.66 -32.94
C VAL A 472 54.57 -17.62 -31.93
N ALA A 473 54.86 -16.43 -31.39
CA ALA A 473 55.81 -16.24 -30.31
C ALA A 473 55.12 -15.76 -29.04
N VAL A 474 55.54 -16.31 -27.90
CA VAL A 474 55.25 -15.78 -26.57
C VAL A 474 56.54 -15.19 -26.02
N LEU A 475 56.49 -13.91 -25.64
CA LEU A 475 57.55 -13.22 -24.95
C LEU A 475 57.07 -12.95 -23.51
N LEU A 476 57.65 -13.62 -22.53
CA LEU A 476 57.43 -13.31 -21.11
C LEU A 476 58.49 -12.30 -20.67
N ILE A 477 58.05 -11.25 -19.98
CA ILE A 477 58.86 -10.08 -19.64
C ILE A 477 58.74 -9.85 -18.14
N ASP A 478 59.86 -9.69 -17.46
CA ASP A 478 59.92 -9.39 -16.03
C ASP A 478 60.67 -8.09 -15.80
N VAL A 479 60.12 -7.19 -14.97
CA VAL A 479 60.82 -5.97 -14.57
C VAL A 479 61.85 -6.32 -13.49
N ASP A 480 63.13 -6.23 -13.84
CA ASP A 480 64.21 -6.63 -12.94
C ASP A 480 64.23 -5.74 -11.70
N HIS A 481 64.48 -6.36 -10.54
CA HIS A 481 64.62 -5.67 -9.26
C HIS A 481 63.42 -4.78 -8.88
N PHE A 482 62.21 -5.07 -9.37
CA PHE A 482 61.01 -4.29 -9.07
C PHE A 482 60.76 -4.11 -7.57
N LYS A 483 60.99 -5.17 -6.78
CA LYS A 483 60.91 -5.08 -5.31
C LYS A 483 61.86 -4.03 -4.71
N SER A 484 63.09 -3.95 -5.20
CA SER A 484 64.06 -2.94 -4.74
C SER A 484 63.62 -1.52 -5.11
N VAL A 485 62.94 -1.33 -6.24
CA VAL A 485 62.33 -0.03 -6.60
C VAL A 485 61.25 0.34 -5.59
N ASN A 486 60.34 -0.59 -5.25
CA ASN A 486 59.32 -0.36 -4.23
C ASN A 486 59.92 -0.06 -2.85
N ASP A 487 60.94 -0.80 -2.44
CA ASP A 487 61.59 -0.65 -1.13
C ASP A 487 62.36 0.68 -1.02
N THR A 488 62.89 1.19 -2.15
CA THR A 488 63.71 2.41 -2.18
C THR A 488 62.90 3.68 -2.42
N PHE A 489 61.93 3.64 -3.35
CA PHE A 489 61.20 4.82 -3.83
C PHE A 489 59.71 4.80 -3.47
N GLY A 490 59.24 3.72 -2.81
CA GLY A 490 57.85 3.54 -2.40
C GLY A 490 56.95 2.94 -3.49
N HIS A 491 55.80 2.41 -3.07
CA HIS A 491 54.83 1.76 -3.96
C HIS A 491 54.32 2.66 -5.08
N ALA A 492 54.13 3.96 -4.84
CA ALA A 492 53.69 4.90 -5.86
C ALA A 492 54.70 5.03 -7.02
N ALA A 493 56.01 4.95 -6.74
CA ALA A 493 57.04 4.95 -7.77
C ALA A 493 57.09 3.62 -8.53
N GLY A 494 56.84 2.50 -7.84
CA GLY A 494 56.69 1.19 -8.49
C GLY A 494 55.47 1.14 -9.42
N ASP A 495 54.33 1.65 -9.00
CA ASP A 495 53.13 1.73 -9.84
C ASP A 495 53.37 2.61 -11.07
N ALA A 496 54.02 3.77 -10.89
CA ALA A 496 54.42 4.64 -12.01
C ALA A 496 55.39 3.95 -12.99
N LEU A 497 56.29 3.10 -12.48
CA LEU A 497 57.18 2.28 -13.29
C LEU A 497 56.38 1.27 -14.12
N LEU A 498 55.48 0.51 -13.49
CA LEU A 498 54.65 -0.49 -14.18
C LEU A 498 53.76 0.14 -15.26
N VAL A 499 53.14 1.29 -14.97
CA VAL A 499 52.34 2.06 -15.94
C VAL A 499 53.19 2.52 -17.12
N THR A 500 54.43 2.97 -16.87
CA THR A 500 55.34 3.41 -17.93
C THR A 500 55.81 2.24 -18.79
N VAL A 501 56.18 1.11 -18.17
CA VAL A 501 56.53 -0.14 -18.86
C VAL A 501 55.37 -0.59 -19.73
N ALA A 502 54.15 -0.59 -19.21
CA ALA A 502 52.96 -0.95 -19.96
C ALA A 502 52.70 -0.05 -21.18
N ARG A 503 52.84 1.27 -21.00
CA ARG A 503 52.69 2.25 -22.09
C ARG A 503 53.72 2.00 -23.20
N ARG A 504 54.99 1.80 -22.81
CA ARG A 504 56.10 1.52 -23.74
C ARG A 504 55.92 0.18 -24.43
N LEU A 505 55.43 -0.84 -23.72
CA LEU A 505 55.12 -2.15 -24.27
C LEU A 505 54.06 -2.02 -25.37
N ARG A 506 52.93 -1.35 -25.06
CA ARG A 506 51.82 -1.12 -26.00
C ARG A 506 52.24 -0.31 -27.24
N SER A 507 53.13 0.68 -27.09
CA SER A 507 53.62 1.47 -28.24
C SER A 507 54.66 0.73 -29.08
N THR A 508 55.29 -0.32 -28.55
CA THR A 508 56.36 -1.05 -29.23
C THR A 508 55.84 -2.24 -30.03
N VAL A 509 54.71 -2.84 -29.61
CA VAL A 509 54.06 -3.95 -30.33
C VAL A 509 53.15 -3.43 -31.46
N ARG A 510 52.87 -4.27 -32.47
CA ARG A 510 51.97 -3.90 -33.57
C ARG A 510 50.51 -4.02 -33.09
N SER A 511 49.56 -3.39 -33.81
CA SER A 511 48.12 -3.52 -33.49
C SER A 511 47.57 -4.94 -33.61
N ALA A 512 48.27 -5.82 -34.33
CA ALA A 512 47.93 -7.23 -34.47
C ALA A 512 48.50 -8.12 -33.34
N ASP A 513 49.42 -7.60 -32.54
CA ASP A 513 50.03 -8.31 -31.41
C ASP A 513 49.29 -7.94 -30.12
N LEU A 514 49.28 -8.85 -29.13
CA LEU A 514 48.70 -8.59 -27.82
C LEU A 514 49.80 -8.25 -26.82
N ALA A 515 49.65 -7.14 -26.08
CA ALA A 515 50.41 -6.85 -24.88
C ALA A 515 49.52 -7.05 -23.63
N ALA A 516 50.03 -7.81 -22.65
CA ALA A 516 49.32 -8.18 -21.44
C ALA A 516 50.19 -8.01 -20.19
N ARG A 517 49.55 -7.84 -19.03
CA ARG A 517 50.18 -7.97 -17.71
C ARG A 517 49.62 -9.20 -17.01
N LEU A 518 50.50 -10.10 -16.59
CA LEU A 518 50.11 -11.39 -16.01
C LEU A 518 49.96 -11.35 -14.48
N GLY A 519 50.55 -10.35 -13.84
CA GLY A 519 50.50 -10.09 -12.40
C GLY A 519 51.85 -9.56 -11.88
N GLY A 520 51.86 -8.80 -10.78
CA GLY A 520 53.11 -8.29 -10.20
C GLY A 520 53.93 -7.46 -11.19
N ASP A 521 55.18 -7.85 -11.40
CA ASP A 521 56.17 -7.31 -12.34
C ASP A 521 56.24 -8.06 -13.69
N GLU A 522 55.33 -9.02 -13.93
CA GLU A 522 55.31 -9.86 -15.12
C GLU A 522 54.38 -9.33 -16.21
N PHE A 523 54.94 -9.18 -17.41
CA PHE A 523 54.26 -8.81 -18.64
C PHE A 523 54.43 -9.91 -19.70
N ALA A 524 53.55 -9.91 -20.70
CA ALA A 524 53.61 -10.86 -21.79
C ALA A 524 53.24 -10.22 -23.13
N VAL A 525 53.81 -10.75 -24.20
CA VAL A 525 53.41 -10.44 -25.58
C VAL A 525 53.10 -11.72 -26.33
N VAL A 526 51.97 -11.72 -27.04
CA VAL A 526 51.66 -12.73 -28.06
C VAL A 526 51.83 -12.07 -29.42
N ALA A 527 52.81 -12.53 -30.18
CA ALA A 527 53.14 -11.99 -31.50
C ALA A 527 52.98 -13.06 -32.58
N SER A 528 52.48 -12.67 -33.74
CA SER A 528 52.40 -13.54 -34.93
C SER A 528 53.35 -13.06 -36.01
N GLY A 529 54.08 -13.96 -36.65
CA GLY A 529 55.12 -13.62 -37.62
C GLY A 529 55.40 -14.76 -38.61
N GLN A 530 56.21 -14.47 -39.63
CA GLN A 530 56.57 -15.47 -40.65
C GLN A 530 57.94 -16.09 -40.42
N SER A 531 58.84 -15.39 -39.72
CA SER A 531 60.20 -15.83 -39.44
C SER A 531 60.61 -15.61 -37.99
N ALA A 532 61.57 -16.40 -37.49
CA ALA A 532 62.13 -16.20 -36.15
C ALA A 532 62.81 -14.83 -36.00
N ALA A 533 63.45 -14.33 -37.06
CA ALA A 533 64.14 -13.03 -37.05
C ALA A 533 63.21 -11.85 -36.73
N GLU A 534 61.92 -11.94 -37.06
CA GLU A 534 60.95 -10.90 -36.67
C GLU A 534 60.77 -10.82 -35.15
N PHE A 535 60.82 -11.96 -34.47
CA PHE A 535 60.69 -12.03 -33.01
C PHE A 535 61.98 -11.60 -32.30
N ASP A 536 63.15 -11.84 -32.90
CA ASP A 536 64.46 -11.34 -32.43
C ASP A 536 64.44 -9.81 -32.39
N ILE A 537 64.06 -9.20 -33.52
CA ILE A 537 63.96 -7.74 -33.65
C ILE A 537 62.94 -7.18 -32.66
N LEU A 538 61.82 -7.87 -32.46
CA LEU A 538 60.82 -7.45 -31.47
C LEU A 538 61.37 -7.53 -30.04
N ALA A 539 62.04 -8.62 -29.67
CA ALA A 539 62.62 -8.82 -28.34
C ALA A 539 63.71 -7.78 -28.03
N GLU A 540 64.60 -7.50 -28.99
CA GLU A 540 65.61 -6.45 -28.87
C GLU A 540 64.98 -5.07 -28.71
N ARG A 541 63.99 -4.74 -29.54
CA ARG A 541 63.29 -3.45 -29.48
C ARG A 541 62.55 -3.28 -28.16
N LEU A 542 61.91 -4.33 -27.66
CA LEU A 542 61.25 -4.32 -26.35
C LEU A 542 62.27 -4.15 -25.22
N CYS A 543 63.37 -4.91 -25.23
CA CYS A 543 64.40 -4.80 -24.21
C CYS A 543 64.97 -3.37 -24.13
N ALA A 544 65.22 -2.74 -25.28
CA ALA A 544 65.71 -1.36 -25.36
C ALA A 544 64.66 -0.34 -24.89
N ALA A 545 63.44 -0.39 -25.44
CA ALA A 545 62.39 0.58 -25.15
C ALA A 545 61.96 0.52 -23.66
N LEU A 546 61.82 -0.67 -23.09
CA LEU A 546 61.37 -0.84 -21.71
C LEU A 546 62.44 -0.44 -20.69
N SER A 547 63.73 -0.44 -21.06
CA SER A 547 64.86 -0.08 -20.19
C SER A 547 65.22 1.41 -20.20
N GLU A 548 64.47 2.24 -20.93
CA GLU A 548 64.66 3.69 -20.92
C GLU A 548 64.45 4.27 -19.50
N PRO A 549 65.24 5.27 -19.07
CA PRO A 549 65.03 5.92 -17.77
C PRO A 549 63.61 6.47 -17.59
N LEU A 550 63.10 6.38 -16.36
CA LEU A 550 61.87 7.02 -15.90
C LEU A 550 62.24 8.10 -14.90
N GLU A 551 61.87 9.34 -15.21
CA GLU A 551 62.01 10.48 -14.32
C GLU A 551 60.69 10.74 -13.59
N GLY A 552 60.77 10.89 -12.27
CA GLY A 552 59.64 11.27 -11.43
C GLY A 552 60.02 12.36 -10.44
N PRO A 553 59.09 12.83 -9.60
CA PRO A 553 59.36 13.88 -8.62
C PRO A 553 60.40 13.40 -7.58
N GLY A 554 61.67 13.76 -7.78
CA GLY A 554 62.76 13.44 -6.86
C GLY A 554 63.42 12.07 -7.05
N TYR A 555 63.16 11.36 -8.17
CA TYR A 555 63.86 10.12 -8.49
C TYR A 555 64.09 9.95 -10.00
N VAL A 556 65.16 9.23 -10.33
CA VAL A 556 65.41 8.70 -11.68
C VAL A 556 65.61 7.21 -11.55
N ILE A 557 64.67 6.43 -12.10
CA ILE A 557 64.75 4.97 -12.12
C ILE A 557 65.26 4.58 -13.49
N LYS A 558 66.33 3.78 -13.53
CA LYS A 558 66.78 3.12 -14.76
C LYS A 558 66.33 1.66 -14.70
N PRO A 559 65.13 1.34 -15.23
CA PRO A 559 64.66 -0.04 -15.21
C PRO A 559 65.50 -0.90 -16.15
N SER A 560 65.53 -2.18 -15.86
CA SER A 560 65.90 -3.20 -16.84
C SER A 560 64.83 -4.27 -16.86
N VAL A 561 64.72 -4.96 -17.99
CA VAL A 561 63.80 -6.08 -18.14
C VAL A 561 64.54 -7.33 -18.57
N SER A 562 64.10 -8.47 -18.07
CA SER A 562 64.49 -9.79 -18.56
C SER A 562 63.38 -10.34 -19.44
N ILE A 563 63.70 -10.87 -20.62
CA ILE A 563 62.70 -11.39 -21.57
C ILE A 563 62.99 -12.85 -21.94
N GLY A 564 62.02 -13.72 -21.78
CA GLY A 564 62.04 -15.11 -22.27
C GLY A 564 61.19 -15.26 -23.53
N VAL A 565 61.78 -15.75 -24.61
CA VAL A 565 61.12 -15.92 -25.91
C VAL A 565 60.96 -17.40 -26.24
N ALA A 566 59.73 -17.81 -26.57
CA ALA A 566 59.46 -19.12 -27.15
C ALA A 566 58.63 -18.97 -28.42
N VAL A 567 58.95 -19.78 -29.44
CA VAL A 567 58.30 -19.76 -30.75
C VAL A 567 57.71 -21.14 -31.02
N ALA A 568 56.43 -21.16 -31.39
CA ALA A 568 55.76 -22.34 -31.92
C ALA A 568 55.67 -22.25 -33.45
N ASN A 569 55.98 -23.38 -34.09
CA ASN A 569 55.87 -23.59 -35.53
C ASN A 569 54.74 -24.58 -35.89
N SER A 570 53.98 -25.05 -34.89
CA SER A 570 52.89 -26.02 -35.03
C SER A 570 51.79 -25.72 -34.01
N PRO A 571 50.49 -25.87 -34.36
CA PRO A 571 49.39 -25.57 -33.45
C PRO A 571 49.45 -26.36 -32.13
N SER A 572 49.89 -27.62 -32.18
CA SER A 572 50.06 -28.49 -31.00
C SER A 572 51.11 -28.00 -30.00
N ALA A 573 51.97 -27.06 -30.39
CA ALA A 573 53.01 -26.51 -29.52
C ALA A 573 52.58 -25.16 -28.90
N VAL A 574 51.34 -24.72 -29.12
CA VAL A 574 50.74 -23.51 -28.54
C VAL A 574 49.90 -23.87 -27.31
N GLY A 575 49.70 -22.94 -26.38
CA GLY A 575 49.01 -23.16 -25.09
C GLY A 575 49.98 -23.15 -23.90
N GLU A 576 49.78 -24.01 -22.91
CA GLU A 576 50.63 -24.06 -21.71
C GLU A 576 52.10 -24.39 -22.04
N GLU A 577 52.35 -25.18 -23.09
CA GLU A 577 53.72 -25.60 -23.43
C GLU A 577 54.59 -24.44 -23.91
N ILE A 578 54.10 -23.56 -24.80
CA ILE A 578 54.87 -22.39 -25.25
C ILE A 578 55.11 -21.41 -24.11
N VAL A 579 54.15 -21.25 -23.19
CA VAL A 579 54.30 -20.41 -22.01
C VAL A 579 55.38 -20.99 -21.08
N ALA A 580 55.36 -22.29 -20.80
CA ALA A 580 56.37 -22.96 -19.99
C ALA A 580 57.79 -22.89 -20.62
N ARG A 581 57.88 -22.94 -21.95
CA ARG A 581 59.14 -22.74 -22.69
C ARG A 581 59.63 -21.30 -22.54
N ALA A 582 58.75 -20.31 -22.68
CA ALA A 582 59.08 -18.90 -22.51
C ALA A 582 59.53 -18.60 -21.08
N ASP A 583 58.91 -19.23 -20.07
CA ASP A 583 59.26 -19.08 -18.66
C ASP A 583 60.67 -19.62 -18.36
N ARG A 584 61.02 -20.80 -18.87
CA ARG A 584 62.39 -21.33 -18.77
C ARG A 584 63.42 -20.43 -19.44
N ALA A 585 63.05 -19.80 -20.56
CA ALA A 585 63.91 -18.85 -21.25
C ALA A 585 64.07 -17.56 -20.43
N LEU A 586 63.01 -17.07 -19.80
CA LEU A 586 63.03 -15.92 -18.90
C LEU A 586 63.93 -16.19 -17.69
N TYR A 587 63.84 -17.38 -17.09
CA TYR A 587 64.73 -17.80 -16.01
C TYR A 587 66.21 -17.80 -16.44
N ALA A 588 66.50 -18.27 -17.67
CA ALA A 588 67.85 -18.21 -18.22
C ALA A 588 68.34 -16.76 -18.40
N ALA A 589 67.49 -15.85 -18.88
CA ALA A 589 67.81 -14.43 -18.99
C ALA A 589 68.14 -13.81 -17.61
N LYS A 590 67.36 -14.15 -16.57
CA LYS A 590 67.62 -13.69 -15.19
C LYS A 590 68.94 -14.24 -14.62
N ARG A 591 69.29 -15.49 -14.95
CA ARG A 591 70.55 -16.13 -14.50
C ARG A 591 71.78 -15.55 -15.19
N ASP A 592 71.66 -15.17 -16.46
CA ASP A 592 72.74 -14.63 -17.28
C ASP A 592 73.05 -13.14 -17.00
N GLY A 593 72.59 -12.62 -15.85
CA GLY A 593 72.89 -11.25 -15.41
C GLY A 593 71.77 -10.23 -15.60
N ARG A 594 70.57 -10.65 -16.07
CA ARG A 594 69.39 -9.78 -16.32
C ARG A 594 69.62 -8.77 -17.44
N ALA A 595 68.69 -7.83 -17.65
CA ALA A 595 68.76 -6.78 -18.67
C ALA A 595 69.00 -7.33 -20.09
N THR A 596 68.41 -8.47 -20.41
CA THR A 596 68.65 -9.21 -21.65
C THR A 596 67.45 -10.06 -22.02
N TRP A 597 67.48 -10.64 -23.22
CA TRP A 597 66.48 -11.59 -23.68
C TRP A 597 67.13 -12.93 -24.05
N ARG A 598 66.38 -14.03 -23.92
CA ARG A 598 66.85 -15.39 -24.27
C ARG A 598 65.75 -16.17 -24.97
N TYR A 599 66.16 -17.02 -25.90
CA TYR A 599 65.30 -18.06 -26.45
C TYR A 599 65.24 -19.29 -25.56
N PHE A 600 64.12 -19.99 -25.61
CA PHE A 600 64.06 -21.36 -25.09
C PHE A 600 65.01 -22.26 -25.90
N ALA A 601 66.11 -22.67 -25.26
CA ALA A 601 67.01 -23.68 -25.80
C ALA A 601 66.41 -25.08 -25.59
N GLY A 602 65.54 -25.51 -26.50
CA GLY A 602 65.12 -26.91 -26.56
C GLY A 602 66.31 -27.82 -26.86
N ALA A 603 66.36 -28.99 -26.24
CA ALA A 603 67.25 -30.06 -26.67
C ALA A 603 66.90 -30.45 -28.12
N GLY A 604 67.56 -29.81 -29.07
CA GLY A 604 67.25 -29.86 -30.49
C GLY A 604 68.08 -28.84 -31.26
N LYS A 605 69.41 -28.96 -31.18
CA LYS A 605 70.24 -28.56 -32.33
C LYS A 605 70.01 -29.58 -33.45
N VAL A 606 70.28 -29.11 -34.69
CA VAL A 606 70.39 -29.82 -35.97
C VAL A 606 69.10 -29.65 -36.81
N ALA A 607 69.06 -28.93 -37.93
CA ALA A 607 70.08 -28.32 -38.79
C ALA A 607 69.57 -27.01 -39.40
#